data_AF-A0A011PDE9-F1
#
_entry.id   AF-A0A011PDE9-F1
#
_cell.length_a   1.000
_cell.length_b   1.000
_cell.length_c   1.000
_cell.angle_alpha   90.00
_cell.angle_beta   90.00
_cell.angle_gamma   90.00
#
_symmetry.space_group_name_H-M   'P 1'
#
loop_
_entity.id
_entity.type
_entity.pdbx_description
1 polymer ?
#
loop_
_entity_poly.entity_id
_entity_poly.type
_entity_poly.pdbx_seq_one_letter_code
_entity_poly.pdbx_strand_id
1 'polypeptide(L)'
;MNGAVLRSGDRYQIRFTPEQDGYVYIFQIDSSGKIYRLFPFEAGSDAPQNGNINPVRAEATYFVPAEDEAFQLDNQIGQEQIHFLAFRKRNVDLESQYSALVEARRAQDHARIADLQAQLTHSLQKTQLGAMPVINFKHSERGSHDL
;
A
#
# COMPACT_ATOMS: atom_id res chain seq x y z
N MET A 1 -16.91 -12.51 -3.10
CA MET A 1 -15.72 -11.75 -2.65
C MET A 1 -14.97 -12.64 -1.67
N ASN A 2 -13.78 -13.13 -2.04
CA ASN A 2 -12.94 -13.93 -1.15
C ASN A 2 -11.91 -12.99 -0.49
N GLY A 3 -12.25 -12.41 0.66
CA GLY A 3 -11.29 -11.68 1.48
C GLY A 3 -10.45 -12.65 2.31
N ALA A 4 -9.16 -12.37 2.50
CA ALA A 4 -8.32 -13.13 3.41
C ALA A 4 -8.54 -12.66 4.87
N VAL A 5 -8.36 -13.51 5.86
CA VAL A 5 -8.34 -13.09 7.27
C VAL A 5 -6.90 -13.16 7.75
N LEU A 6 -6.37 -12.03 8.20
CA LEU A 6 -5.06 -11.93 8.85
C LEU A 6 -5.26 -11.61 10.33
N ARG A 7 -4.32 -11.99 11.18
CA ARG A 7 -4.38 -11.76 12.64
C ARG A 7 -3.33 -10.75 13.08
N SER A 8 -3.59 -10.05 14.19
CA SER A 8 -2.59 -9.16 14.81
C SER A 8 -1.27 -9.91 15.02
N GLY A 9 -0.17 -9.29 14.60
CA GLY A 9 1.16 -9.89 14.64
C GLY A 9 1.48 -10.84 13.48
N ASP A 10 0.53 -11.16 12.60
CA ASP A 10 0.84 -11.84 11.35
C ASP A 10 1.78 -10.96 10.51
N ARG A 11 2.63 -11.66 9.74
CA ARG A 11 3.58 -11.03 8.83
C ARG A 11 3.18 -11.33 7.41
N TYR A 12 3.25 -10.32 6.55
CA TYR A 12 2.96 -10.48 5.13
C TYR A 12 3.99 -9.77 4.26
N GLN A 13 4.22 -10.32 3.09
CA GLN A 13 5.11 -9.78 2.07
C GLN A 13 4.36 -9.79 0.75
N ILE A 14 4.54 -8.74 -0.05
CA ILE A 14 3.97 -8.67 -1.40
C ILE A 14 5.06 -9.03 -2.39
N ARG A 15 4.83 -10.07 -3.20
CA ARG A 15 5.70 -10.47 -4.30
C ARG A 15 4.96 -10.27 -5.61
N PHE A 16 5.59 -9.61 -6.57
CA PHE A 16 5.02 -9.44 -7.90
C PHE A 16 6.08 -9.51 -9.01
N THR A 17 5.66 -9.95 -10.20
CA THR A 17 6.48 -9.99 -11.41
C THR A 17 5.69 -9.32 -12.53
N PRO A 18 6.09 -8.13 -13.02
CA PRO A 18 5.40 -7.47 -14.12
C PRO A 18 5.55 -8.27 -15.42
N GLU A 19 4.47 -8.38 -16.20
CA GLU A 19 4.54 -8.98 -17.55
C GLU A 19 5.15 -8.01 -18.58
N GLN A 20 5.18 -6.72 -18.27
CA GLN A 20 5.71 -5.67 -19.13
C GLN A 20 6.35 -4.55 -18.29
N ASP A 21 7.26 -3.81 -18.90
CA ASP A 21 7.82 -2.59 -18.32
C ASP A 21 6.70 -1.59 -17.98
N GLY A 22 6.86 -0.89 -16.86
CA GLY A 22 5.86 0.06 -16.42
C GLY A 22 6.13 0.64 -15.04
N TYR A 23 5.07 1.10 -14.40
CA TYR A 23 5.11 1.71 -13.09
C TYR A 23 4.10 1.03 -12.18
N VAL A 24 4.54 0.63 -10.99
CA VAL A 24 3.68 0.00 -9.99
C VAL A 24 3.56 0.92 -8.78
N TYR A 25 2.35 1.01 -8.23
CA TYR A 25 2.08 1.71 -6.97
C TYR A 25 1.23 0.79 -6.10
N ILE A 26 1.69 0.58 -4.87
CA ILE A 26 0.99 -0.26 -3.89
C ILE A 26 0.65 0.63 -2.71
N PHE A 27 -0.64 0.73 -2.41
CA PHE A 27 -1.14 1.47 -1.26
C PHE A 27 -1.89 0.54 -0.32
N GLN A 28 -1.70 0.74 0.99
CA GLN A 28 -2.53 0.17 2.03
C GLN A 28 -3.47 1.25 2.55
N ILE A 29 -4.75 0.90 2.71
CA ILE A 29 -5.70 1.68 3.48
C ILE A 29 -6.00 0.88 4.74
N ASP A 30 -5.65 1.43 5.90
CA ASP A 30 -5.90 0.78 7.19
C ASP A 30 -7.38 0.88 7.60
N SER A 31 -7.71 0.24 8.71
CA SER A 31 -9.07 0.22 9.27
C SER A 31 -9.61 1.60 9.67
N SER A 32 -8.74 2.58 9.88
CA SER A 32 -9.09 3.98 10.15
C SER A 32 -9.19 4.84 8.89
N GLY A 33 -8.95 4.27 7.71
CA GLY A 33 -8.94 4.97 6.44
C GLY A 33 -7.63 5.71 6.14
N LYS A 34 -6.57 5.52 6.93
CA LYS A 34 -5.26 6.11 6.63
C LYS A 34 -4.60 5.36 5.49
N ILE A 35 -4.06 6.16 4.57
CA ILE A 35 -3.42 5.66 3.36
C ILE A 35 -1.90 5.65 3.57
N TYR A 36 -1.27 4.52 3.30
CA TYR A 36 0.18 4.37 3.31
C TYR A 36 0.65 3.85 1.95
N ARG A 37 1.71 4.43 1.40
CA ARG A 37 2.33 3.91 0.18
C ARG A 37 3.35 2.84 0.56
N LEU A 38 3.04 1.59 0.23
CA LEU A 38 3.93 0.45 0.43
C LEU A 38 4.96 0.35 -0.71
N PHE A 39 4.64 0.83 -1.91
CA PHE A 39 5.58 0.86 -3.03
C PHE A 39 5.23 1.96 -4.04
N PRO A 40 6.22 2.68 -4.61
CA PRO A 40 7.59 2.76 -4.12
C PRO A 40 7.64 3.42 -2.74
N PHE A 41 8.60 3.06 -1.88
CA PHE A 41 8.78 3.72 -0.58
C PHE A 41 9.09 5.21 -0.76
N GLU A 42 8.82 5.99 0.28
CA GLU A 42 9.20 7.41 0.31
C GLU A 42 10.74 7.54 0.34
N ALA A 43 11.27 8.52 -0.40
CA ALA A 43 12.69 8.84 -0.31
C ALA A 43 13.00 9.30 1.13
N GLY A 44 13.95 8.63 1.79
CA GLY A 44 14.32 8.90 3.18
C GLY A 44 13.53 8.10 4.23
N SER A 45 12.69 7.14 3.84
CA SER A 45 12.20 6.12 4.78
C SER A 45 13.31 5.14 5.16
N ASP A 46 13.26 4.57 6.37
CA ASP A 46 14.18 3.51 6.82
C ASP A 46 14.06 2.19 6.03
N ALA A 47 13.18 2.12 5.03
CA ALA A 47 12.99 0.95 4.19
C ALA A 47 14.22 0.68 3.29
N PRO A 48 14.53 -0.61 3.01
CA PRO A 48 15.60 -0.98 2.10
C PRO A 48 15.45 -0.29 0.74
N GLN A 49 16.48 0.44 0.31
CA GLN A 49 16.47 1.06 -1.02
C GLN A 49 16.65 0.02 -2.13
N ASN A 50 17.26 -1.12 -1.82
CA ASN A 50 17.36 -2.26 -2.72
C ASN A 50 15.96 -2.84 -2.94
N GLY A 51 15.44 -2.71 -4.15
CA GLY A 51 14.10 -3.19 -4.52
C GLY A 51 13.07 -2.07 -4.69
N ASN A 52 13.34 -0.84 -4.20
CA ASN A 52 12.46 0.32 -4.35
C ASN A 52 12.58 1.01 -5.72
N ILE A 53 12.50 0.24 -6.80
CA ILE A 53 12.78 0.73 -8.16
C ILE A 53 11.48 0.88 -8.93
N ASN A 54 11.15 2.12 -9.30
CA ASN A 54 10.02 2.46 -10.15
C ASN A 54 10.50 3.46 -11.21
N PRO A 55 10.52 3.14 -12.52
CA PRO A 55 9.79 2.07 -13.20
C PRO A 55 10.27 0.65 -12.89
N VAL A 56 9.33 -0.30 -12.97
CA VAL A 56 9.57 -1.74 -12.86
C VAL A 56 9.82 -2.33 -14.26
N ARG A 57 10.59 -3.43 -14.31
CA ARG A 57 10.94 -4.15 -15.53
C ARG A 57 10.11 -5.42 -15.68
N ALA A 58 9.80 -5.77 -16.92
CA ALA A 58 9.19 -7.05 -17.26
C ALA A 58 10.03 -8.22 -16.72
N GLU A 59 9.35 -9.29 -16.29
CA GLU A 59 9.91 -10.56 -15.82
C GLU A 59 10.79 -10.50 -14.56
N ALA A 60 11.13 -9.30 -14.07
CA ALA A 60 11.81 -9.11 -12.81
C ALA A 60 10.84 -9.30 -11.63
N THR A 61 11.23 -10.10 -10.64
CA THR A 61 10.47 -10.25 -9.40
C THR A 61 10.85 -9.16 -8.41
N TYR A 62 9.84 -8.55 -7.82
CA TYR A 62 9.95 -7.54 -6.77
C TYR A 62 9.33 -8.07 -5.48
N PHE A 63 9.95 -7.70 -4.36
CA PHE A 63 9.52 -8.03 -3.01
C PHE A 63 9.31 -6.74 -2.22
N VAL A 64 8.17 -6.64 -1.54
CA VAL A 64 7.81 -5.48 -0.73
C VAL A 64 7.45 -5.99 0.68
N PRO A 65 8.20 -5.59 1.73
CA PRO A 65 9.21 -4.52 1.75
C PRO A 65 10.59 -4.89 1.16
N ALA A 66 11.06 -6.13 1.33
CA ALA A 66 12.27 -6.66 0.72
C ALA A 66 12.20 -8.20 0.72
N GLU A 67 13.13 -8.89 0.04
CA GLU A 67 13.08 -10.36 -0.14
C GLU A 67 13.08 -11.14 1.18
N ASP A 68 13.89 -10.71 2.16
CA ASP A 68 14.00 -11.33 3.48
C ASP A 68 13.20 -10.59 4.58
N GLU A 69 12.32 -9.66 4.18
CA GLU A 69 11.55 -8.83 5.10
C GLU A 69 10.04 -8.96 4.86
N ALA A 70 9.26 -8.68 5.90
CA ALA A 70 7.81 -8.69 5.85
C ALA A 70 7.24 -7.54 6.68
N PHE A 71 6.11 -6.99 6.23
CA PHE A 71 5.30 -6.11 7.05
C PHE A 71 4.72 -6.90 8.22
N GLN A 72 4.67 -6.28 9.39
CA GLN A 72 3.98 -6.82 10.55
C GLN A 72 2.68 -6.05 10.75
N LEU A 73 1.57 -6.77 10.80
CA LEU A 73 0.30 -6.17 11.18
C LEU A 73 0.34 -5.75 12.64
N ASP A 74 -0.13 -4.54 12.91
CA ASP A 74 -0.19 -3.98 14.25
C ASP A 74 -1.35 -4.59 15.06
N ASN A 75 -1.76 -3.93 16.14
CA ASN A 75 -2.87 -4.39 16.97
C ASN A 75 -4.22 -3.74 16.58
N GLN A 76 -4.29 -2.97 15.49
CA GLN A 76 -5.50 -2.29 15.05
C GLN A 76 -6.40 -3.24 14.26
N ILE A 77 -7.43 -3.76 14.94
CA ILE A 77 -8.43 -4.64 14.35
C ILE A 77 -9.29 -3.86 13.33
N GLY A 78 -9.51 -4.45 12.17
CA GLY A 78 -10.48 -3.95 11.20
C GLY A 78 -10.29 -4.51 9.81
N GLN A 79 -10.96 -3.91 8.82
CA GLN A 79 -10.74 -4.26 7.42
C GLN A 79 -9.66 -3.36 6.84
N GLU A 80 -8.71 -3.98 6.15
CA GLU A 80 -7.65 -3.26 5.44
C GLU A 80 -7.70 -3.61 3.95
N GLN A 81 -7.22 -2.68 3.14
CA GLN A 81 -7.23 -2.81 1.69
C GLN A 81 -5.85 -2.58 1.12
N ILE A 82 -5.39 -3.50 0.28
CA ILE A 82 -4.22 -3.29 -0.59
C ILE A 82 -4.70 -2.96 -2.00
N HIS A 83 -4.33 -1.77 -2.46
CA HIS A 83 -4.55 -1.26 -3.80
C HIS A 83 -3.26 -1.45 -4.61
N PHE A 84 -3.27 -2.43 -5.52
CA PHE A 84 -2.16 -2.71 -6.41
C PHE A 84 -2.44 -2.11 -7.79
N LEU A 85 -1.72 -1.06 -8.15
CA LEU A 85 -1.93 -0.30 -9.39
C LEU A 85 -0.72 -0.45 -10.31
N ALA A 86 -0.96 -0.77 -11.58
CA ALA A 86 0.07 -0.87 -12.60
C ALA A 86 -0.27 0.03 -13.80
N PHE A 87 0.72 0.80 -14.27
CA PHE A 87 0.56 1.75 -15.35
C PHE A 87 1.69 1.61 -16.38
N ARG A 88 1.39 1.86 -17.65
CA ARG A 88 2.41 1.92 -18.71
C ARG A 88 3.30 3.17 -18.63
N LYS A 89 2.79 4.24 -18.04
CA LYS A 89 3.47 5.53 -17.87
C LYS A 89 3.39 5.96 -16.42
N ARG A 90 4.34 6.79 -16.00
CA ARG A 90 4.38 7.38 -14.65
C ARG A 90 3.07 8.12 -14.37
N ASN A 91 2.51 7.93 -13.18
CA ASN A 91 1.28 8.59 -12.76
C ASN A 91 1.62 9.77 -11.83
N VAL A 92 1.95 10.90 -12.45
CA VAL A 92 2.41 12.11 -11.73
C VAL A 92 1.32 12.67 -10.82
N ASP A 93 0.04 12.57 -11.21
CA ASP A 93 -1.08 13.05 -10.40
C ASP A 93 -1.20 12.24 -9.10
N LEU A 94 -1.11 10.91 -9.20
CA LEU A 94 -1.15 10.02 -8.03
C LEU A 94 0.04 10.26 -7.09
N GLU A 95 1.24 10.44 -7.65
CA GLU A 95 2.44 10.79 -6.88
C GLU A 95 2.28 12.14 -6.17
N SER A 96 1.76 13.16 -6.86
CA SER A 96 1.56 14.49 -6.31
C SER A 96 0.51 14.50 -5.19
N GLN A 97 -0.59 13.75 -5.36
CA GLN A 97 -1.63 13.62 -4.33
C GLN A 97 -1.09 12.99 -3.06
N TYR A 98 -0.29 11.92 -3.19
CA TYR A 98 0.34 11.29 -2.04
C TYR A 98 1.41 12.19 -1.40
N SER A 99 2.23 12.90 -2.19
CA SER A 99 3.21 13.86 -1.66
C SER A 99 2.56 14.95 -0.83
N ALA A 100 1.45 15.53 -1.31
CA ALA A 100 0.70 16.54 -0.57
C ALA A 100 0.16 15.99 0.76
N LEU A 101 -0.29 14.72 0.78
CA LEU A 101 -0.76 14.06 2.01
C LEU A 101 0.38 13.91 3.03
N VAL A 102 1.57 13.52 2.56
CA VAL A 102 2.76 13.38 3.42
C VAL A 102 3.19 14.73 3.99
N GLU A 103 3.19 15.79 3.17
CA GLU A 103 3.49 17.14 3.64
C GLU A 103 2.49 17.63 4.69
N ALA A 104 1.19 17.40 4.47
CA ALA A 104 0.15 17.75 5.45
C ALA A 104 0.31 16.98 6.78
N ARG A 105 0.71 15.70 6.71
CA ARG A 105 1.06 14.89 7.90
C ARG A 105 2.25 15.46 8.67
N ARG A 106 3.32 15.85 7.96
CA ARG A 106 4.51 16.47 8.57
C ARG A 106 4.17 17.81 9.25
N ALA A 107 3.27 18.57 8.65
CA ALA A 107 2.76 19.83 9.21
C ALA A 107 1.70 19.65 10.31
N GLN A 108 1.23 18.42 10.55
CA GLN A 108 0.13 18.10 11.47
C GLN A 108 -1.17 18.86 11.15
N ASP A 109 -1.41 19.19 9.89
CA ASP A 109 -2.60 19.90 9.42
C ASP A 109 -3.78 18.92 9.27
N HIS A 110 -4.47 18.66 10.38
CA HIS A 110 -5.53 17.65 10.46
C HIS A 110 -6.67 17.85 9.45
N ALA A 111 -7.07 19.10 9.18
CA ALA A 111 -8.14 19.39 8.23
C ALA A 111 -7.69 19.02 6.81
N ARG A 112 -6.49 19.47 6.42
CA ARG A 112 -5.93 19.17 5.10
C ARG A 112 -5.63 17.68 4.92
N ILE A 113 -5.20 16.98 5.97
CA ILE A 113 -4.99 15.54 5.96
C ILE A 113 -6.30 14.81 5.61
N ALA A 114 -7.42 15.17 6.23
CA ALA A 114 -8.71 14.54 5.97
C ALA A 114 -9.16 14.73 4.51
N ASP A 115 -9.05 15.96 3.99
CA ASP A 115 -9.42 16.27 2.61
C ASP A 115 -8.55 15.50 1.60
N LEU A 116 -7.23 15.48 1.81
CA LEU A 116 -6.29 14.79 0.93
C LEU A 116 -6.46 13.27 0.98
N GLN A 117 -6.77 12.69 2.14
CA GLN A 117 -7.10 11.27 2.25
C GLN A 117 -8.36 10.92 1.46
N ALA A 118 -9.42 11.73 1.56
CA ALA A 118 -10.66 11.50 0.81
C ALA A 118 -10.43 11.59 -0.70
N GLN A 119 -9.69 12.60 -1.15
CA GLN A 119 -9.34 12.78 -2.57
C GLN A 119 -8.52 11.60 -3.10
N LEU A 120 -7.47 11.19 -2.38
CA LEU A 120 -6.64 10.07 -2.79
C LEU A 120 -7.42 8.75 -2.79
N THR A 121 -8.29 8.51 -1.81
CA THR A 121 -9.16 7.32 -1.80
C THR A 121 -10.02 7.26 -3.06
N HIS A 122 -10.63 8.39 -3.44
CA HIS A 122 -11.45 8.47 -4.64
C HIS A 122 -10.63 8.23 -5.92
N SER A 123 -9.41 8.76 -6.00
CA SER A 123 -8.46 8.48 -7.10
C SER A 123 -8.12 7.00 -7.21
N LEU A 124 -7.81 6.34 -6.08
CA LEU A 124 -7.48 4.90 -6.05
C LEU A 124 -8.67 4.06 -6.52
N GLN A 125 -9.88 4.35 -6.04
CA GLN A 125 -11.11 3.66 -6.45
C GLN A 125 -11.45 3.88 -7.93
N LYS A 126 -11.30 5.11 -8.44
CA LYS A 126 -11.55 5.41 -9.86
C LYS A 126 -10.57 4.67 -10.78
N THR A 127 -9.34 4.46 -10.33
CA THR A 127 -8.29 3.79 -11.11
C THR A 127 -8.55 2.27 -11.25
N GLN A 128 -9.28 1.66 -10.30
CA GLN A 128 -9.65 0.23 -10.35
C GLN A 128 -10.55 -0.15 -11.53
N LEU A 129 -11.18 0.82 -12.19
CA LEU A 129 -12.02 0.58 -13.37
C LEU A 129 -11.23 0.14 -14.62
N GLY A 130 -9.91 -0.08 -14.52
CA GLY A 130 -9.07 -0.59 -15.62
C GLY A 130 -7.85 -1.44 -15.26
N ALA A 131 -7.59 -1.75 -13.98
CA ALA A 131 -6.39 -2.51 -13.59
C ALA A 131 -6.55 -3.26 -12.25
N MET A 132 -6.16 -4.56 -12.26
CA MET A 132 -5.70 -5.45 -11.18
C MET A 132 -6.51 -5.54 -9.85
N PRO A 133 -6.46 -6.68 -9.12
CA PRO A 133 -7.36 -6.93 -7.99
C PRO A 133 -7.05 -6.06 -6.77
N VAL A 134 -8.11 -5.58 -6.12
CA VAL A 134 -8.07 -5.09 -4.73
C VAL A 134 -8.04 -6.29 -3.80
N ILE A 135 -7.03 -6.36 -2.96
CA ILE A 135 -6.97 -7.40 -1.93
C ILE A 135 -7.55 -6.80 -0.66
N ASN A 136 -8.70 -7.33 -0.25
CA ASN A 136 -9.31 -6.99 1.03
C ASN A 136 -8.95 -8.08 2.03
N PHE A 137 -8.51 -7.68 3.22
CA PHE A 137 -8.36 -8.62 4.31
C PHE A 137 -8.96 -8.09 5.60
N LYS A 138 -9.41 -9.01 6.43
CA LYS A 138 -9.92 -8.72 7.76
C LYS A 138 -8.82 -9.03 8.76
N HIS A 139 -8.38 -8.00 9.48
CA HIS A 139 -7.50 -8.10 10.63
C HIS A 139 -8.31 -8.47 11.88
N SER A 140 -7.90 -9.47 12.65
CA SER A 140 -8.52 -9.86 13.93
C SER A 140 -7.49 -10.12 15.03
N GLU A 141 -7.88 -10.07 16.30
CA GLU A 141 -6.96 -10.46 17.38
C GLU A 141 -6.49 -11.91 17.22
N ARG A 142 -5.25 -12.17 17.66
CA ARG A 142 -4.77 -13.54 17.80
C ARG A 142 -5.46 -14.14 19.02
N GLY A 143 -6.51 -14.92 18.79
CA GLY A 143 -7.20 -15.63 19.87
C GLY A 143 -6.20 -16.43 20.70
N SER A 144 -6.20 -16.21 22.01
CA SER A 144 -5.59 -17.11 22.98
C SER A 144 -6.20 -18.49 22.78
N HIS A 145 -5.40 -19.44 22.28
CA HIS A 145 -5.67 -20.83 22.65
C HIS A 145 -5.41 -20.89 24.15
N ASP A 146 -6.48 -20.96 24.94
CA ASP A 146 -6.40 -21.65 26.21
C ASP A 146 -5.91 -23.08 25.93
N LEU A 147 -5.07 -23.54 26.85
CA LEU A 147 -4.46 -24.87 26.92
C LEU A 147 -5.49 -26.00 26.82
#